data_AF-A0A093ZDX9-F1
#
_entry.id   AF-A0A093ZDX9-F1
#
_cell.length_a   1.000
_cell.length_b   1.000
_cell.length_c   1.000
_cell.angle_alpha   90.00
_cell.angle_beta   90.00
_cell.angle_gamma   90.00
#
_symmetry.space_group_name_H-M   'P 1'
#
loop_
_entity.id
_entity.type
_entity.pdbx_description
1 polymer ?
#
loop_
_entity_poly.entity_id
_entity_poly.type
_entity_poly.pdbx_seq_one_letter_code
_entity_poly.pdbx_strand_id
1 'polypeptide(L)'
;MAKFTDDSSEIGTLLIGADGISSQVRKQYLPNHIPLGTNGSYIYGKTPLKSELLERLPRRAIKWMTLVVDKTPMTQTLDVGETPLTLLLEPIQFPDNAYRKDLPADYIYWAVISRTDVLETHTKQLLHLNGNESAKLTLKLTQEWDPSLRALFQLQDSS
;
A
#
# COMPACT_ATOMS: atom_id res chain seq x y z
N MET A 1 -11.83 35.13 -3.81
CA MET A 1 -12.50 34.61 -5.03
C MET A 1 -11.76 33.35 -5.44
N ALA A 2 -12.44 32.21 -5.45
CA ALA A 2 -11.93 30.97 -6.03
C ALA A 2 -12.27 30.96 -7.53
N LYS A 3 -11.32 30.51 -8.37
CA LYS A 3 -11.52 30.35 -9.81
C LYS A 3 -11.39 28.88 -10.16
N PHE A 4 -12.30 28.40 -11.00
CA PHE A 4 -12.35 27.00 -11.42
C PHE A 4 -11.94 26.87 -12.89
N THR A 5 -11.70 25.65 -13.33
CA THR A 5 -11.23 25.34 -14.70
C THR A 5 -12.32 25.50 -15.77
N ASP A 6 -13.58 25.62 -15.36
CA ASP A 6 -14.73 25.89 -16.23
C ASP A 6 -15.03 27.39 -16.37
N ASP A 7 -14.04 28.23 -16.05
CA ASP A 7 -14.11 29.70 -16.02
C ASP A 7 -15.10 30.30 -15.00
N SER A 8 -15.77 29.46 -14.19
CA SER A 8 -16.62 29.94 -13.10
C SER A 8 -15.79 30.47 -11.93
N SER A 9 -16.42 31.29 -11.08
CA SER A 9 -15.77 31.83 -9.88
C SER A 9 -16.75 32.06 -8.75
N GLU A 10 -16.27 31.84 -7.52
CA GLU A 10 -17.07 32.01 -6.31
C GLU A 10 -16.38 32.92 -5.30
N ILE A 11 -17.19 33.64 -4.51
CA ILE A 11 -16.72 34.52 -3.44
C ILE A 11 -17.28 34.02 -2.10
N GLY A 12 -16.39 33.84 -1.13
CA GLY A 12 -16.75 33.45 0.22
C GLY A 12 -15.78 34.04 1.24
N THR A 13 -16.14 33.94 2.52
CA THR A 13 -15.37 34.47 3.65
C THR A 13 -14.17 33.61 4.01
N LEU A 14 -14.22 32.30 3.73
CA LEU A 14 -13.18 31.32 4.04
C LEU A 14 -12.96 30.38 2.85
N LEU A 15 -11.69 30.05 2.59
CA LEU A 15 -11.29 29.03 1.62
C LEU A 15 -10.58 27.89 2.37
N ILE A 16 -10.99 26.65 2.12
CA ILE A 16 -10.39 25.45 2.72
C ILE A 16 -9.74 24.60 1.62
N GLY A 17 -8.42 24.43 1.68
CA GLY A 17 -7.66 23.54 0.79
C GLY A 17 -7.73 22.08 1.23
N ALA A 18 -8.83 21.40 0.91
CA ALA A 18 -9.02 19.96 1.15
C ALA A 18 -8.81 19.12 -0.12
N ASP A 19 -7.91 19.56 -1.01
CA ASP A 19 -7.65 19.05 -2.36
C ASP A 19 -6.45 18.09 -2.46
N GLY A 20 -6.10 17.44 -1.34
CA GLY A 20 -5.16 16.31 -1.29
C GLY A 20 -3.68 16.65 -1.46
N ILE A 21 -2.86 15.63 -1.71
CA ILE A 21 -1.39 15.77 -1.72
C ILE A 21 -0.88 16.75 -2.79
N SER A 22 -1.57 16.85 -3.93
CA SER A 22 -1.21 17.73 -5.04
C SER A 22 -1.85 19.12 -4.97
N SER A 23 -2.38 19.49 -3.80
CA SER A 23 -3.17 20.70 -3.54
C SER A 23 -2.65 21.95 -4.26
N GLN A 24 -3.52 22.56 -5.07
CA GLN A 24 -3.26 23.84 -5.72
C GLN A 24 -3.42 24.99 -4.73
N VAL A 25 -4.36 24.87 -3.79
CA VAL A 25 -4.56 25.84 -2.72
C VAL A 25 -3.29 25.98 -1.86
N ARG A 26 -2.69 24.86 -1.45
CA ARG A 26 -1.42 24.85 -0.71
C ARG A 26 -0.27 25.46 -1.51
N LYS A 27 -0.17 25.19 -2.81
CA LYS A 27 0.89 25.78 -3.67
C LYS A 27 0.78 27.30 -3.76
N GLN A 28 -0.44 27.84 -3.81
CA GLN A 28 -0.65 29.30 -3.80
C GLN A 28 -0.39 29.91 -2.43
N TYR A 29 -0.87 29.28 -1.36
CA TYR A 29 -0.79 29.82 0.00
C TYR A 29 0.59 29.65 0.65
N LEU A 30 1.29 28.55 0.34
CA LEU A 30 2.61 28.17 0.88
C LEU A 30 3.55 27.75 -0.26
N PRO A 31 3.96 28.67 -1.16
CA PRO A 31 4.71 28.33 -2.37
C PRO A 31 6.10 27.73 -2.10
N ASN A 32 6.67 28.02 -0.93
CA ASN A 32 7.99 27.51 -0.54
C ASN A 32 7.90 26.17 0.23
N HIS A 33 6.71 25.63 0.45
CA HIS A 33 6.55 24.35 1.12
C HIS A 33 6.88 23.22 0.15
N ILE A 34 8.01 22.55 0.39
CA ILE A 34 8.50 21.43 -0.41
C ILE A 34 8.21 20.13 0.36
N PRO A 35 7.35 19.23 -0.16
CA PRO A 35 7.15 17.90 0.43
C PRO A 35 8.48 17.12 0.40
N LEU A 36 8.84 16.54 1.53
CA LEU A 36 10.03 15.69 1.64
C LEU A 36 9.65 14.23 1.45
N GLY A 37 10.41 13.51 0.63
CA GLY A 37 10.29 12.07 0.48
C GLY A 37 10.81 11.37 1.73
N THR A 38 10.09 10.34 2.18
CA THR A 38 10.46 9.54 3.36
C THR A 38 11.50 8.45 3.05
N ASN A 39 11.88 8.31 1.77
CA ASN A 39 12.66 7.18 1.24
C ASN A 39 12.00 5.80 1.47
N GLY A 40 10.72 5.76 1.86
CA GLY A 40 9.93 4.55 2.00
C GLY A 40 9.05 4.34 0.78
N SER A 41 8.99 3.11 0.30
CA SER A 41 8.08 2.66 -0.74
C SER A 41 7.33 1.43 -0.28
N TYR A 42 6.16 1.20 -0.86
CA TYR A 42 5.35 0.04 -0.53
C TYR A 42 4.61 -0.49 -1.75
N ILE A 43 4.46 -1.81 -1.78
CA ILE A 43 3.57 -2.52 -2.70
C ILE A 43 2.38 -2.94 -1.85
N TYR A 44 1.18 -2.59 -2.26
CA TYR A 44 -0.04 -2.93 -1.54
C TYR A 44 -1.01 -3.66 -2.44
N GLY A 45 -1.88 -4.45 -1.81
CA GLY A 45 -2.84 -5.25 -2.53
C GLY A 45 -3.94 -5.77 -1.61
N LYS A 46 -4.76 -6.62 -2.22
CA LYS A 46 -5.89 -7.27 -1.56
C LYS A 46 -5.81 -8.75 -1.83
N THR A 47 -6.14 -9.55 -0.82
CA THR A 47 -6.27 -11.00 -0.97
C THR A 47 -7.67 -11.38 -0.51
N PRO A 48 -8.55 -11.85 -1.41
CA PRO A 48 -9.91 -12.24 -1.05
C PRO A 48 -9.93 -13.28 0.07
N LEU A 49 -10.82 -13.13 1.05
CA LEU A 49 -10.99 -14.06 2.17
C LEU A 49 -11.72 -15.34 1.73
N LYS A 50 -11.06 -16.16 0.89
CA LYS A 50 -11.52 -17.48 0.45
C LYS A 50 -11.11 -18.56 1.45
N SER A 51 -11.81 -19.70 1.44
CA SER A 51 -11.51 -20.85 2.31
C SER A 51 -10.05 -21.28 2.25
N GLU A 52 -9.45 -21.30 1.06
CA GLU A 52 -8.04 -21.65 0.88
C GLU A 52 -7.09 -20.71 1.63
N LEU A 53 -7.37 -19.40 1.65
CA LEU A 53 -6.58 -18.44 2.43
C LEU A 53 -6.78 -18.66 3.93
N LEU A 54 -8.02 -18.91 4.36
CA LEU A 54 -8.38 -19.10 5.77
C LEU A 54 -7.71 -20.35 6.39
N GLU A 55 -7.52 -21.40 5.58
CA GLU A 55 -6.84 -22.63 6.01
C GLU A 55 -5.33 -22.46 6.16
N ARG A 56 -4.74 -21.53 5.40
CA ARG A 56 -3.28 -21.36 5.30
C ARG A 56 -2.75 -20.22 6.14
N LEU A 57 -3.48 -19.11 6.25
CA LEU A 57 -3.03 -17.90 6.94
C LEU A 57 -3.13 -18.09 8.47
N PRO A 58 -2.16 -17.58 9.27
CA PRO A 58 -2.25 -17.67 10.72
C PRO A 58 -3.53 -17.04 11.27
N ARG A 59 -4.24 -17.74 12.17
CA ARG A 59 -5.53 -17.29 12.73
C ARG A 59 -5.49 -15.87 13.33
N ARG A 60 -4.34 -15.47 13.87
CA ARG A 60 -4.15 -14.13 14.43
C ARG A 60 -4.19 -13.04 13.35
N ALA A 61 -3.62 -13.31 12.17
CA ALA A 61 -3.59 -12.42 11.02
C ALA A 61 -4.97 -12.27 10.34
N ILE A 62 -5.82 -13.28 10.44
CA ILE A 62 -7.22 -13.21 9.96
C ILE A 62 -8.09 -12.32 10.86
N LYS A 63 -7.73 -12.17 12.14
CA LYS A 63 -8.56 -11.48 13.14
C LYS A 63 -8.10 -10.05 13.44
N TRP A 64 -6.81 -9.78 13.35
CA TRP A 64 -6.23 -8.53 13.82
C TRP A 64 -5.24 -7.95 12.81
N MET A 65 -5.12 -6.63 12.84
CA MET A 65 -3.98 -5.96 12.22
C MET A 65 -2.68 -6.60 12.72
N THR A 66 -1.83 -7.00 11.79
CA THR A 66 -0.60 -7.72 12.08
C THR A 66 0.56 -7.10 11.32
N LEU A 67 1.69 -6.97 12.02
CA LEU A 67 2.97 -6.58 11.44
C LEU A 67 3.89 -7.79 11.41
N VAL A 68 4.49 -8.08 10.26
CA VAL A 68 5.57 -9.06 10.12
C VAL A 68 6.80 -8.31 9.65
N VAL A 69 7.93 -8.56 10.30
CA VAL A 69 9.21 -7.90 9.98
C VAL A 69 10.20 -8.99 9.60
N ASP A 70 10.59 -9.02 8.33
CA ASP A 70 11.71 -9.83 7.86
C ASP A 70 12.99 -8.99 7.88
N LYS A 71 13.96 -9.41 8.70
CA LYS A 71 15.27 -8.74 8.85
C LYS A 71 16.36 -9.41 8.01
N THR A 72 16.01 -10.40 7.20
CA THR A 72 16.97 -11.08 6.34
C THR A 72 17.58 -10.07 5.36
N PRO A 73 18.92 -9.95 5.28
CA PRO A 73 19.56 -9.02 4.37
C PRO A 73 19.15 -9.30 2.92
N MET A 74 18.58 -8.30 2.25
CA MET A 74 18.15 -8.42 0.85
C MET A 74 19.30 -8.24 -0.15
N THR A 75 20.43 -7.68 0.26
CA THR A 75 21.62 -7.47 -0.57
C THR A 75 22.84 -8.18 0.04
N GLN A 76 23.75 -8.67 -0.81
CA GLN A 76 25.03 -9.29 -0.38
C GLN A 76 26.09 -8.24 0.04
N THR A 77 25.76 -6.95 0.00
CA THR A 77 26.67 -5.86 0.33
C THR A 77 26.68 -5.64 1.84
N LEU A 78 27.84 -5.86 2.46
CA LEU A 78 28.13 -5.79 3.90
C LEU A 78 28.00 -4.37 4.53
N ASP A 79 27.45 -3.39 3.81
CA ASP A 79 27.38 -2.01 4.28
C ASP A 79 26.09 -1.73 5.06
N VAL A 80 26.21 -1.93 6.37
CA VAL A 80 25.54 -1.27 7.50
C VAL A 80 24.17 -0.63 7.20
N GLY A 81 23.14 -1.44 7.36
CA GLY A 81 21.77 -1.02 7.59
C GLY A 81 20.80 -2.17 7.33
N GLU A 82 20.43 -2.91 8.38
CA GLU A 82 19.31 -3.86 8.29
C GLU A 82 18.08 -3.09 7.81
N THR A 83 17.77 -3.18 6.52
CA THR A 83 16.56 -2.59 5.96
C THR A 83 15.54 -3.69 5.84
N PRO A 84 14.61 -3.82 6.81
CA PRO A 84 13.69 -4.93 6.82
C PRO A 84 12.69 -4.81 5.67
N LEU A 85 12.16 -5.96 5.28
CA LEU A 85 10.92 -6.05 4.52
C LEU A 85 9.77 -6.20 5.52
N THR A 86 8.91 -5.20 5.61
CA THR A 86 7.83 -5.16 6.59
C THR A 86 6.49 -5.38 5.91
N LEU A 87 5.73 -6.38 6.34
CA LEU A 87 4.34 -6.58 5.94
C LEU A 87 3.42 -6.02 7.02
N LEU A 88 2.59 -5.05 6.65
CA LEU A 88 1.36 -4.72 7.37
C LEU A 88 0.20 -5.43 6.70
N LEU A 89 -0.63 -6.12 7.47
CA LEU A 89 -1.86 -6.71 6.97
C LEU A 89 -3.03 -6.39 7.91
N GLU A 90 -4.22 -6.22 7.35
CA GLU A 90 -5.45 -5.95 8.09
C GLU A 90 -6.64 -6.64 7.42
N PRO A 91 -7.45 -7.41 8.17
CA PRO A 91 -8.70 -7.96 7.65
C PRO A 91 -9.75 -6.85 7.47
N ILE A 92 -10.22 -6.70 6.24
CA ILE A 92 -11.31 -5.79 5.87
C ILE A 92 -12.57 -6.63 5.67
N GLN A 93 -13.52 -6.47 6.60
CA GLN A 93 -14.79 -7.18 6.59
C GLN A 93 -15.93 -6.19 6.57
N PHE A 94 -16.95 -6.49 5.80
CA PHE A 94 -18.16 -5.69 5.70
C PHE A 94 -19.32 -6.49 6.31
N PRO A 95 -19.52 -6.41 7.64
CA PRO A 95 -20.64 -7.10 8.29
C PRO A 95 -21.96 -6.62 7.71
N ASP A 96 -23.01 -7.43 7.83
CA ASP A 96 -24.32 -7.15 7.22
C ASP A 96 -24.79 -5.71 7.53
N ASN A 97 -24.84 -4.91 6.48
CA ASN A 97 -25.21 -3.50 6.54
C ASN A 97 -25.97 -3.11 5.26
N ALA A 98 -26.66 -1.96 5.30
CA ALA A 98 -27.51 -1.49 4.21
C ALA A 98 -26.77 -1.32 2.87
N TYR A 99 -25.46 -1.14 2.90
CA TYR A 99 -24.60 -0.90 1.74
C TYR A 99 -23.85 -2.17 1.27
N ARG A 100 -24.11 -3.34 1.87
CA ARG A 100 -23.35 -4.58 1.59
C ARG A 100 -23.29 -4.93 0.09
N LYS A 101 -24.35 -4.61 -0.66
CA LYS A 101 -24.45 -4.88 -2.10
C LYS A 101 -23.48 -4.06 -2.95
N ASP A 102 -23.09 -2.88 -2.48
CA ASP A 102 -22.18 -1.96 -3.18
C ASP A 102 -20.72 -2.15 -2.72
N LEU A 103 -20.50 -2.97 -1.69
CA LEU A 103 -19.20 -3.22 -1.10
C LEU A 103 -18.55 -4.48 -1.70
N PRO A 104 -17.21 -4.51 -1.83
CA PRO A 104 -16.52 -5.69 -2.33
C PRO A 104 -16.72 -6.90 -1.39
N ALA A 105 -16.30 -8.09 -1.85
CA ALA A 105 -16.15 -9.25 -0.97
C ALA A 105 -15.15 -8.92 0.16
N ASP A 106 -15.21 -9.63 1.28
CA ASP A 106 -14.24 -9.43 2.37
C ASP A 106 -12.82 -9.84 1.90
N TYR A 107 -11.80 -9.12 2.35
CA TYR A 107 -10.42 -9.32 1.93
C TYR A 107 -9.42 -8.98 3.04
N ILE A 108 -8.20 -9.49 2.93
CA ILE A 108 -7.05 -8.96 3.68
C ILE A 108 -6.45 -7.83 2.86
N TYR A 109 -6.45 -6.60 3.40
CA TYR A 109 -5.59 -5.53 2.91
C TYR A 109 -4.17 -5.81 3.36
N TRP A 110 -3.19 -5.53 2.51
CA TRP A 110 -1.80 -5.64 2.90
C TRP A 110 -0.91 -4.63 2.20
N ALA A 111 0.20 -4.30 2.84
CA ALA A 111 1.28 -3.49 2.29
C ALA A 111 2.64 -4.10 2.69
N VAL A 112 3.46 -4.41 1.68
CA VAL A 112 4.86 -4.76 1.83
C VAL A 112 5.68 -3.47 1.69
N ILE A 113 6.36 -3.09 2.75
CA ILE A 113 7.01 -1.80 2.95
C ILE A 113 8.51 -2.02 3.11
N SER A 114 9.31 -1.23 2.41
CA SER A 114 10.75 -1.13 2.64
C SER A 114 11.30 0.21 2.15
N ARG A 115 12.62 0.40 2.18
CA ARG A 115 13.22 1.56 1.54
C ARG A 115 13.10 1.47 0.03
N THR A 116 12.95 2.62 -0.62
CA THR A 116 12.82 2.71 -2.08
C THR A 116 14.03 2.11 -2.79
N ASP A 117 15.25 2.42 -2.33
CA ASP A 117 16.48 1.91 -2.93
C ASP A 117 16.59 0.38 -2.87
N VAL A 118 16.10 -0.25 -1.80
CA VAL A 118 16.03 -1.72 -1.68
C VAL A 118 15.06 -2.31 -2.70
N LEU A 119 13.85 -1.76 -2.82
CA LEU A 119 12.86 -2.23 -3.79
C LEU A 119 13.33 -1.99 -5.24
N GLU A 120 14.03 -0.88 -5.49
CA GLU A 120 14.54 -0.51 -6.80
C GLU A 120 15.66 -1.44 -7.32
N THR A 121 16.36 -2.15 -6.42
CA THR A 121 17.29 -3.22 -6.84
C THR A 121 16.60 -4.34 -7.61
N HIS A 122 15.28 -4.50 -7.41
CA HIS A 122 14.48 -5.52 -8.07
C HIS A 122 13.67 -4.99 -9.26
N THR A 123 13.47 -3.66 -9.34
CA THR A 123 12.82 -2.99 -10.47
C THR A 123 13.15 -1.50 -10.53
N LYS A 124 13.61 -0.99 -11.67
CA LYS A 124 13.89 0.46 -11.83
C LYS A 124 12.63 1.31 -12.07
N GLN A 125 11.45 0.68 -12.13
CA GLN A 125 10.20 1.35 -12.47
C GLN A 125 9.09 0.97 -11.50
N LEU A 126 9.40 1.03 -10.19
CA LEU A 126 8.47 0.61 -9.12
C LEU A 126 7.09 1.27 -9.25
N LEU A 127 7.04 2.56 -9.61
CA LEU A 127 5.79 3.32 -9.78
C LEU A 127 5.05 3.07 -11.11
N HIS A 128 5.66 2.34 -12.05
CA HIS A 128 5.03 2.02 -13.35
C HIS A 128 4.59 0.56 -13.45
N LEU A 129 4.77 -0.24 -12.38
CA LEU A 129 4.31 -1.62 -12.39
C LEU A 129 2.79 -1.67 -12.49
N ASN A 130 2.29 -2.51 -13.39
CA ASN A 130 0.88 -2.91 -13.37
C ASN A 130 0.60 -3.93 -12.26
N GLY A 131 -0.67 -4.32 -12.09
CA GLY A 131 -1.09 -5.27 -11.05
C GLY A 131 -0.36 -6.61 -11.12
N ASN A 132 -0.22 -7.19 -12.31
CA ASN A 132 0.49 -8.46 -12.50
C ASN A 132 1.98 -8.35 -12.20
N GLU A 133 2.62 -7.25 -12.57
CA GLU A 133 4.03 -7.01 -12.28
C GLU A 133 4.28 -6.80 -10.79
N SER A 134 3.37 -6.09 -10.11
CA SER A 134 3.40 -5.91 -8.66
C SER A 134 3.20 -7.24 -7.91
N ALA A 135 2.29 -8.09 -8.39
CA ALA A 135 2.05 -9.42 -7.85
C ALA A 135 3.28 -10.33 -8.01
N LYS A 136 3.94 -10.31 -9.18
CA LYS A 136 5.19 -11.05 -9.41
C LYS A 136 6.31 -10.56 -8.51
N LEU A 137 6.43 -9.24 -8.32
CA LEU A 137 7.44 -8.65 -7.47
C LEU A 137 7.23 -9.07 -6.00
N THR A 138 6.04 -8.96 -5.46
CA THR A 138 5.75 -9.39 -4.07
C THR A 138 6.07 -10.87 -3.86
N LEU A 139 5.69 -11.75 -4.79
CA LEU A 139 6.04 -13.17 -4.73
C LEU A 139 7.54 -13.46 -4.74
N LYS A 140 8.33 -12.64 -5.46
CA LYS A 140 9.80 -12.72 -5.50
C LYS A 140 10.41 -12.22 -4.19
N LEU A 141 9.93 -11.09 -3.68
CA LEU A 141 10.43 -10.47 -2.45
C LEU A 141 10.23 -11.38 -1.23
N THR A 142 9.09 -12.08 -1.18
CA THR A 142 8.75 -12.94 -0.05
C THR A 142 9.04 -14.41 -0.32
N GLN A 143 10.05 -14.72 -1.14
CA GLN A 143 10.24 -16.09 -1.60
C GLN A 143 10.68 -17.07 -0.49
N GLU A 144 11.45 -16.57 0.47
CA GLU A 144 11.93 -17.36 1.62
C GLU A 144 11.01 -17.22 2.85
N TRP A 145 9.87 -16.54 2.71
CA TRP A 145 8.94 -16.35 3.81
C TRP A 145 8.20 -17.64 4.16
N ASP A 146 7.76 -17.73 5.41
CA ASP A 146 6.94 -18.84 5.89
C ASP A 146 5.74 -19.09 4.94
N PRO A 147 5.49 -20.34 4.51
CA PRO A 147 4.43 -20.66 3.56
C PRO A 147 3.03 -20.19 3.98
N SER A 148 2.76 -20.09 5.28
CA SER A 148 1.48 -19.60 5.82
C SER A 148 1.26 -18.13 5.52
N LEU A 149 2.31 -17.30 5.61
CA LEU A 149 2.27 -15.88 5.29
C LEU A 149 2.36 -15.66 3.77
N ARG A 150 3.17 -16.47 3.08
CA ARG A 150 3.32 -16.39 1.62
C ARG A 150 2.02 -16.71 0.87
N ALA A 151 1.10 -17.46 1.49
CA ALA A 151 -0.26 -17.70 0.97
C ALA A 151 -0.99 -16.39 0.63
N LEU A 152 -0.75 -15.32 1.38
CA LEU A 152 -1.35 -14.01 1.16
C LEU A 152 -1.04 -13.48 -0.25
N PHE A 153 0.19 -13.63 -0.71
CA PHE A 153 0.64 -13.15 -2.02
C PHE A 153 0.34 -14.15 -3.13
N GLN A 154 0.25 -15.45 -2.84
CA GLN A 154 -0.12 -16.44 -3.85
C GLN A 154 -1.59 -16.36 -4.26
N LEU A 155 -2.46 -15.94 -3.33
CA LEU A 155 -3.90 -15.82 -3.53
C LEU A 155 -4.36 -14.37 -3.73
N GLN A 156 -3.41 -13.45 -3.96
CA GLN A 156 -3.70 -12.02 -4.12
C GLN A 156 -4.55 -11.76 -5.37
N ASP A 157 -5.34 -10.69 -5.31
CA ASP A 157 -5.97 -10.12 -6.49
C ASP A 157 -4.89 -9.44 -7.35
N SER A 158 -4.81 -9.82 -8.62
CA SER A 158 -3.84 -9.32 -9.58
C SER A 158 -4.47 -8.47 -10.69
N SER A 159 -5.79 -8.20 -10.58
CA SER A 159 -6.55 -7.39 -11.55
C SER A 159 -6.42 -5.89 -11.34
#